data_AF-A0AA43JP37-F1
#
_entry.id   AF-A0AA43JP37-F1
#
_cell.length_a   1.000
_cell.length_b   1.000
_cell.length_c   1.000
_cell.angle_alpha   90.00
_cell.angle_beta   90.00
_cell.angle_gamma   90.00
#
_symmetry.space_group_name_H-M   'P 1'
#
loop_
_entity.id
_entity.type
_entity.pdbx_description
1 polymer ?
#
loop_
_entity_poly.entity_id
_entity_poly.type
_entity_poly.pdbx_seq_one_letter_code
_entity_poly.pdbx_strand_id
1 'polypeptide(L)'
;MDTVRDLGSGPSFSPYQPDILVLGGRESLEVVGESRHQDALWHIVGERPGGPDRIRVNVIGVLRPELDNPHDEYAVAVVVTDHRVGHLSREHAALMQHAVIRLEREHGRAIGLHGVIAGGGRRANGPGQLGVFLSFDPADFGLPRSAEPRLTPARRSSVRTGMSVAAATDREDTRYDLSWVDGLAGDSARRIAQLRKLLEAEANPIDRHFMFARLEKDLYYCRDTFESALAEYDEACVAHDAEMGSILPALVDKFGKVPMLETYRQMCIRQQKAGAWEAGLLWAERGIALYGSQAADPDWVADLADRASRFRQKITDGSSEVRGLFTR
;
A
#
# COMPACT_ATOMS: atom_id res chain seq x y z
N MET A 1 -52.07 25.17 -26.09
CA MET A 1 -52.20 24.17 -25.00
C MET A 1 -51.00 23.26 -25.13
N ASP A 2 -49.88 23.79 -24.63
CA ASP A 2 -48.58 23.15 -24.52
C ASP A 2 -48.56 22.21 -23.31
N THR A 3 -47.89 21.06 -23.46
CA THR A 3 -46.77 20.57 -22.62
C THR A 3 -46.68 19.05 -22.70
N VAL A 4 -45.82 18.56 -23.60
CA VAL A 4 -45.21 17.23 -23.45
C VAL A 4 -43.85 17.47 -22.79
N ARG A 5 -43.66 16.86 -21.63
CA ARG A 5 -42.47 16.98 -20.79
C ARG A 5 -41.27 16.36 -21.48
N ASP A 6 -40.27 17.21 -21.68
CA ASP A 6 -38.89 16.89 -21.99
C ASP A 6 -38.27 16.19 -20.77
N LEU A 7 -37.99 14.89 -20.89
CA LEU A 7 -37.17 14.16 -19.93
C LEU A 7 -35.73 14.25 -20.45
N GLY A 8 -34.98 15.13 -19.78
CA GLY A 8 -33.61 15.48 -20.09
C GLY A 8 -32.75 14.27 -20.43
N SER A 9 -32.16 14.36 -21.62
CA SER A 9 -31.06 13.52 -22.06
C SER A 9 -29.89 13.70 -21.09
N GLY A 10 -29.52 12.64 -20.38
CA GLY A 10 -28.24 12.57 -19.67
C GLY A 10 -27.08 12.72 -20.66
N PRO A 11 -25.86 13.06 -20.20
CA PRO A 11 -24.72 13.26 -21.08
C PRO A 11 -24.47 11.99 -21.90
N SER A 12 -24.65 12.13 -23.21
CA SER A 12 -24.29 11.13 -24.22
C SER A 12 -22.78 10.95 -24.18
N PHE A 13 -22.33 9.82 -23.64
CA PHE A 13 -20.94 9.39 -23.74
C PHE A 13 -20.68 9.03 -25.21
N SER A 14 -19.89 9.87 -25.88
CA SER A 14 -19.40 9.62 -27.23
C SER A 14 -18.57 8.32 -27.26
N PRO A 15 -18.75 7.41 -28.24
CA PRO A 15 -18.02 6.14 -28.35
C PRO A 15 -16.59 6.30 -28.89
N TYR A 16 -15.99 7.48 -28.78
CA TYR A 16 -14.59 7.67 -29.13
C TYR A 16 -13.75 7.00 -28.04
N GLN A 17 -13.26 5.79 -28.28
CA GLN A 17 -12.13 5.24 -27.52
C GLN A 17 -10.92 6.09 -27.93
N PRO A 18 -10.44 7.04 -27.11
CA PRO A 18 -9.22 7.75 -27.45
C PRO A 18 -8.10 6.72 -27.53
N ASP A 19 -7.25 6.82 -28.54
CA ASP A 19 -6.04 6.03 -28.63
C ASP A 19 -5.28 6.12 -27.30
N ILE A 20 -4.94 4.97 -26.70
CA ILE A 20 -4.31 4.93 -25.37
C ILE A 20 -2.80 4.97 -25.55
N LEU A 21 -2.13 5.95 -24.94
CA LEU A 21 -0.68 5.96 -24.76
C LEU A 21 -0.35 5.16 -23.50
N VAL A 22 0.21 3.96 -23.67
CA VAL A 22 0.63 3.12 -22.55
C VAL A 22 2.04 3.52 -22.13
N LEU A 23 2.16 4.04 -20.91
CA LEU A 23 3.42 4.36 -20.28
C LEU A 23 3.92 3.17 -19.46
N GLY A 24 5.24 3.00 -19.46
CA GLY A 24 5.92 1.92 -18.75
C GLY A 24 6.24 2.30 -17.31
N GLY A 25 6.92 1.40 -16.63
CA GLY A 25 7.42 1.68 -15.30
C GLY A 25 7.59 0.46 -14.42
N ARG A 26 8.23 0.67 -13.28
CA ARG A 26 8.53 -0.37 -12.29
C ARG A 26 8.07 0.00 -10.89
N GLU A 27 7.67 1.24 -10.65
CA GLU A 27 7.10 1.65 -9.37
C GLU A 27 5.63 1.25 -9.31
N SER A 28 5.18 0.75 -8.16
CA SER A 28 3.79 0.36 -7.97
C SER A 28 2.96 1.58 -7.63
N LEU A 29 1.88 1.79 -8.37
CA LEU A 29 0.87 2.79 -8.10
C LEU A 29 -0.34 2.12 -7.46
N GLU A 30 -0.70 2.59 -6.26
CA GLU A 30 -1.81 2.06 -5.47
C GLU A 30 -3.15 2.53 -6.05
N VAL A 31 -3.99 1.57 -6.42
CA VAL A 31 -5.41 1.78 -6.73
C VAL A 31 -6.20 1.51 -5.45
N VAL A 32 -7.19 2.34 -5.15
CA VAL A 32 -8.04 2.21 -3.97
C VAL A 32 -9.52 2.19 -4.35
N GLY A 33 -10.35 1.67 -3.44
CA GLY A 33 -11.79 1.58 -3.60
C GLY A 33 -12.27 0.38 -4.43
N GLU A 34 -11.38 -0.57 -4.75
CA GLU A 34 -11.67 -1.73 -5.58
C GLU A 34 -12.72 -2.67 -4.96
N SER A 35 -12.88 -2.63 -3.63
CA SER A 35 -13.93 -3.37 -2.92
C SER A 35 -15.34 -2.98 -3.36
N ARG A 36 -15.54 -1.74 -3.85
CA ARG A 36 -16.83 -1.26 -4.39
C ARG A 36 -17.02 -1.62 -5.87
N HIS A 37 -15.99 -2.16 -6.52
CA HIS A 37 -15.97 -2.46 -7.96
C HIS A 37 -15.67 -3.94 -8.25
N GLN A 38 -15.93 -4.83 -7.29
CA GLN A 38 -15.68 -6.27 -7.45
C GLN A 38 -16.44 -6.86 -8.65
N ASP A 39 -17.69 -6.47 -8.87
CA ASP A 39 -18.48 -6.96 -10.01
C ASP A 39 -17.83 -6.62 -11.35
N ALA A 40 -17.33 -5.39 -11.49
CA ALA A 40 -16.59 -4.96 -12.67
C ALA A 40 -15.28 -5.73 -12.86
N LEU A 41 -14.54 -5.96 -11.77
CA LEU A 41 -13.27 -6.71 -11.81
C LEU A 41 -13.47 -8.17 -12.23
N TRP A 42 -14.50 -8.83 -11.69
CA TRP A 42 -14.87 -10.18 -12.09
C TRP A 42 -15.33 -10.24 -13.55
N HIS A 43 -16.08 -9.24 -14.00
CA HIS A 43 -16.47 -9.11 -15.41
C HIS A 43 -15.26 -9.00 -16.34
N ILE A 44 -14.29 -8.14 -16.02
CA ILE A 44 -13.07 -7.94 -16.84
C ILE A 44 -12.25 -9.23 -16.95
N VAL A 45 -12.12 -9.96 -15.83
CA VAL A 45 -11.34 -11.20 -15.79
C VAL A 45 -12.04 -12.34 -16.54
N GLY A 46 -13.37 -12.27 -16.68
CA GLY A 46 -14.15 -13.31 -17.37
C GLY A 46 -14.39 -14.57 -16.55
N GLU A 47 -14.05 -14.56 -15.26
CA GLU A 47 -14.27 -15.68 -14.33
C GLU A 47 -15.38 -15.38 -13.33
N ARG A 48 -15.96 -16.43 -12.74
CA ARG A 48 -16.99 -16.28 -11.71
C ARG A 48 -16.36 -16.11 -10.32
N PRO A 49 -16.93 -15.23 -9.47
CA PRO A 49 -16.52 -15.14 -8.08
C PRO A 49 -16.54 -16.51 -7.39
N GLY A 50 -15.45 -16.87 -6.72
CA GLY A 50 -15.39 -18.07 -5.87
C GLY A 50 -14.88 -19.34 -6.54
N GLY A 51 -14.29 -19.24 -7.73
CA GLY A 51 -13.46 -20.30 -8.29
C GLY A 51 -12.35 -20.74 -7.33
N PRO A 52 -11.87 -22.00 -7.43
CA PRO A 52 -10.82 -22.51 -6.55
C PRO A 52 -9.49 -21.76 -6.75
N ASP A 53 -9.26 -21.25 -7.95
CA ASP A 53 -7.97 -20.71 -8.37
C ASP A 53 -7.83 -19.23 -8.02
N ARG A 54 -6.57 -18.84 -7.77
CA ARG A 54 -6.19 -17.43 -7.68
C ARG A 54 -6.02 -16.87 -9.06
N ILE A 55 -6.54 -15.67 -9.25
CA ILE A 55 -6.56 -14.98 -10.52
C ILE A 55 -5.39 -14.01 -10.57
N ARG A 56 -4.74 -13.98 -11.73
CA ARG A 56 -3.72 -12.99 -12.06
C ARG A 56 -3.79 -12.69 -13.56
N VAL A 57 -4.34 -11.52 -13.92
CA VAL A 57 -4.52 -11.10 -15.31
C VAL A 57 -3.81 -9.78 -15.54
N ASN A 58 -2.96 -9.73 -16.56
CA ASN A 58 -2.33 -8.48 -16.98
C ASN A 58 -3.35 -7.60 -17.71
N VAL A 59 -3.38 -6.32 -17.36
CA VAL A 59 -4.33 -5.35 -17.90
C VAL A 59 -3.64 -4.02 -18.20
N ILE A 60 -4.33 -3.14 -18.91
CA ILE A 60 -3.98 -1.73 -19.02
C ILE A 60 -5.01 -0.92 -18.23
N GLY A 61 -4.55 -0.21 -17.20
CA GLY A 61 -5.36 0.73 -16.44
C GLY A 61 -5.24 2.14 -17.04
N VAL A 62 -6.34 2.68 -17.54
CA VAL A 62 -6.44 4.04 -18.08
C VAL A 62 -6.74 5.00 -16.93
N LEU A 63 -5.92 6.04 -16.81
CA LEU A 63 -6.10 7.11 -15.83
C LEU A 63 -7.08 8.14 -16.39
N ARG A 64 -8.12 8.47 -15.62
CA ARG A 64 -9.16 9.44 -16.01
C ARG A 64 -9.32 10.52 -14.94
N PRO A 65 -8.81 11.75 -15.19
CA PRO A 65 -9.06 12.88 -14.30
C PRO A 65 -10.56 13.19 -14.17
N GLU A 66 -11.05 13.35 -12.95
CA GLU A 66 -12.44 13.72 -12.64
C GLU A 66 -12.49 15.17 -12.14
N LEU A 67 -12.48 16.14 -13.06
CA LEU A 67 -12.37 17.57 -12.73
C LEU A 67 -13.55 18.13 -11.93
N ASP A 68 -14.72 17.52 -12.06
CA ASP A 68 -15.96 17.95 -11.42
C ASP A 68 -16.33 17.05 -10.22
N ASN A 69 -15.37 16.32 -9.66
CA ASN A 69 -15.65 15.42 -8.53
C ASN A 69 -15.91 16.23 -7.24
N PRO A 70 -17.09 16.09 -6.60
CA PRO A 70 -17.48 16.91 -5.45
C PRO A 70 -16.74 16.53 -4.15
N HIS A 71 -16.00 15.42 -4.13
CA HIS A 71 -15.33 14.90 -2.94
C HIS A 71 -13.82 15.11 -2.95
N ASP A 72 -13.21 15.18 -4.14
CA ASP A 72 -11.78 15.35 -4.32
C ASP A 72 -11.51 16.04 -5.67
N GLU A 73 -11.06 17.29 -5.61
CA GLU A 73 -10.71 18.12 -6.77
C GLU A 73 -9.63 17.46 -7.66
N TYR A 74 -8.76 16.63 -7.06
CA TYR A 74 -7.68 15.97 -7.77
C TYR A 74 -8.00 14.54 -8.19
N ALA A 75 -9.25 14.09 -8.04
CA ALA A 75 -9.63 12.71 -8.31
C ALA A 75 -9.17 12.22 -9.69
N VAL A 76 -8.60 11.01 -9.71
CA VAL A 76 -8.24 10.28 -10.92
C VAL A 76 -8.83 8.87 -10.81
N ALA A 77 -9.84 8.58 -11.64
CA ALA A 77 -10.40 7.26 -11.76
C ALA A 77 -9.46 6.32 -12.52
N VAL A 78 -9.50 5.04 -12.17
CA VAL A 78 -8.81 3.98 -12.92
C VAL A 78 -9.86 3.16 -13.66
N VAL A 79 -9.71 3.08 -14.98
CA VAL A 79 -10.63 2.41 -15.89
C VAL A 79 -9.90 1.28 -16.62
N VAL A 80 -10.47 0.09 -16.66
CA VAL A 80 -9.95 -1.07 -17.40
C VAL A 80 -11.07 -1.59 -18.29
N THR A 81 -10.83 -1.70 -19.60
CA THR A 81 -11.83 -2.17 -20.58
C THR A 81 -13.18 -1.48 -20.39
N ASP A 82 -13.18 -0.14 -20.34
CA ASP A 82 -14.36 0.71 -20.14
C ASP A 82 -15.10 0.58 -18.78
N HIS A 83 -14.56 -0.20 -17.84
CA HIS A 83 -15.11 -0.32 -16.49
C HIS A 83 -14.26 0.44 -15.46
N ARG A 84 -14.90 1.26 -14.63
CA ARG A 84 -14.24 1.85 -13.46
C ARG A 84 -13.96 0.74 -12.45
N VAL A 85 -12.69 0.56 -12.12
CA VAL A 85 -12.21 -0.45 -11.18
C VAL A 85 -11.74 0.12 -9.85
N GLY A 86 -11.55 1.43 -9.78
CA GLY A 86 -11.13 2.14 -8.59
C GLY A 86 -10.73 3.58 -8.91
N HIS A 87 -9.90 4.15 -8.06
CA HIS A 87 -9.30 5.46 -8.24
C HIS A 87 -7.90 5.47 -7.62
N LEU A 88 -7.07 6.43 -8.02
CA LEU A 88 -5.80 6.67 -7.33
C LEU A 88 -6.08 7.13 -5.90
N SER A 89 -5.18 6.80 -4.97
CA SER A 89 -5.22 7.40 -3.63
C SER A 89 -5.15 8.92 -3.74
N ARG A 90 -5.78 9.65 -2.80
CA ARG A 90 -5.82 11.13 -2.84
C ARG A 90 -4.43 11.77 -2.96
N GLU A 91 -3.43 11.16 -2.33
CA GLU A 91 -2.03 11.60 -2.39
C GLU A 91 -1.45 11.46 -3.79
N HIS A 92 -1.56 10.28 -4.41
CA HIS A 92 -1.13 10.08 -5.79
C HIS A 92 -1.94 10.92 -6.77
N ALA A 93 -3.25 11.07 -6.55
CA ALA A 93 -4.13 11.86 -7.39
C ALA A 93 -3.70 13.34 -7.38
N ALA A 94 -3.44 13.93 -6.21
CA ALA A 94 -2.94 15.30 -6.08
C ALA A 94 -1.57 15.51 -6.76
N LEU A 95 -0.70 14.50 -6.74
CA LEU A 95 0.61 14.57 -7.41
C LEU A 95 0.50 14.39 -8.94
N MET A 96 -0.43 13.56 -9.40
CA MET A 96 -0.45 13.07 -10.78
C MET A 96 -1.51 13.70 -11.66
N GLN A 97 -2.64 14.20 -11.14
CA GLN A 97 -3.78 14.61 -11.97
C GLN A 97 -3.38 15.66 -13.02
N HIS A 98 -2.66 16.70 -12.61
CA HIS A 98 -2.18 17.72 -13.53
C HIS A 98 -1.20 17.17 -14.59
N ALA A 99 -0.35 16.22 -14.21
CA ALA A 99 0.56 15.55 -15.13
C ALA A 99 -0.18 14.68 -16.14
N VAL A 100 -1.21 13.94 -15.69
CA VAL A 100 -2.09 13.15 -16.56
C VAL A 100 -2.78 14.07 -17.57
N ILE A 101 -3.42 15.15 -17.11
CA ILE A 101 -4.09 16.13 -17.99
C ILE A 101 -3.11 16.72 -19.00
N ARG A 102 -1.90 17.08 -18.56
CA ARG A 102 -0.84 17.62 -19.44
C ARG A 102 -0.48 16.61 -20.53
N LEU A 103 -0.19 15.36 -20.15
CA LEU A 103 0.18 14.29 -21.08
C LEU A 103 -0.95 13.96 -22.05
N GLU A 104 -2.20 13.93 -21.58
CA GLU A 104 -3.37 13.72 -22.44
C GLU A 104 -3.50 14.82 -23.48
N ARG A 105 -3.29 16.08 -23.09
CA ARG A 105 -3.32 17.24 -24.01
C ARG A 105 -2.15 17.24 -25.00
N GLU A 106 -0.95 16.91 -24.53
CA GLU A 106 0.27 16.91 -25.34
C GLU A 106 0.22 15.82 -26.42
N HIS A 107 -0.26 14.63 -26.08
CA HIS A 107 -0.30 13.50 -27.00
C HIS A 107 -1.64 13.31 -27.71
N GLY A 108 -2.70 14.00 -27.27
CA GLY A 108 -4.07 13.81 -27.80
C GLY A 108 -4.62 12.41 -27.51
N ARG A 109 -4.09 11.73 -26.48
CA ARG A 109 -4.29 10.30 -26.20
C ARG A 109 -4.56 10.09 -24.71
N ALA A 110 -5.40 9.12 -24.36
CA ALA A 110 -5.61 8.78 -22.96
C ALA A 110 -4.36 8.10 -22.38
N ILE A 111 -4.04 8.36 -21.11
CA ILE A 111 -2.85 7.76 -20.48
C ILE A 111 -3.20 6.43 -19.83
N GLY A 112 -2.54 5.37 -20.29
CA GLY A 112 -2.65 4.02 -19.76
C GLY A 112 -1.38 3.59 -19.05
N LEU A 113 -1.51 2.73 -18.05
CA LEU A 113 -0.41 2.09 -17.34
C LEU A 113 -0.57 0.57 -17.40
N HIS A 114 0.56 -0.13 -17.51
CA HIS A 114 0.56 -1.58 -17.30
C HIS A 114 0.11 -1.91 -15.88
N GLY A 115 -0.72 -2.93 -15.74
CA GLY A 115 -1.19 -3.36 -14.45
C GLY A 115 -1.52 -4.83 -14.39
N VAL A 116 -1.89 -5.26 -13.19
CA VAL A 116 -2.32 -6.62 -12.90
C VAL A 116 -3.56 -6.57 -12.04
N ILE A 117 -4.62 -7.26 -12.48
CA ILE A 117 -5.72 -7.65 -11.61
C ILE A 117 -5.34 -8.96 -10.95
N ALA A 118 -5.28 -8.97 -9.62
CA ALA A 118 -4.89 -10.16 -8.87
C ALA A 118 -5.75 -10.37 -7.63
N GLY A 119 -6.00 -11.63 -7.27
CA GLY A 119 -6.75 -11.98 -6.07
C GLY A 119 -7.64 -13.20 -6.28
N GLY A 120 -8.85 -13.17 -5.74
CA GLY A 120 -9.80 -14.27 -5.90
C GLY A 120 -9.47 -15.48 -5.03
N GLY A 121 -9.83 -16.66 -5.52
CA GLY A 121 -9.77 -17.93 -4.82
C GLY A 121 -10.88 -18.11 -3.78
N ARG A 122 -11.22 -19.37 -3.50
CA ARG A 122 -12.22 -19.70 -2.48
C ARG A 122 -11.62 -19.54 -1.08
N ARG A 123 -12.28 -18.78 -0.21
CA ARG A 123 -11.94 -18.63 1.21
C ARG A 123 -13.09 -19.18 2.06
N ALA A 124 -12.82 -19.51 3.32
CA ALA A 124 -13.82 -20.04 4.25
C ALA A 124 -15.00 -19.06 4.48
N ASN A 125 -14.76 -17.76 4.31
CA ASN A 125 -15.74 -16.69 4.46
C ASN A 125 -16.30 -16.15 3.13
N GLY A 126 -16.11 -16.89 2.03
CA GLY A 126 -16.62 -16.52 0.70
C GLY A 126 -15.53 -16.33 -0.35
N PRO A 127 -15.88 -15.84 -1.54
CA PRO A 127 -14.92 -15.57 -2.60
C PRO A 127 -13.92 -14.48 -2.18
N GLY A 128 -12.63 -14.72 -2.41
CA GLY A 128 -11.61 -13.70 -2.22
C GLY A 128 -11.83 -12.51 -3.16
N GLN A 129 -11.52 -11.31 -2.69
CA GLN A 129 -11.61 -10.10 -3.51
C GLN A 129 -10.44 -10.00 -4.50
N LEU A 130 -10.70 -9.30 -5.60
CA LEU A 130 -9.72 -8.89 -6.60
C LEU A 130 -9.22 -7.47 -6.28
N GLY A 131 -7.94 -7.22 -6.49
CA GLY A 131 -7.32 -5.90 -6.40
C GLY A 131 -6.61 -5.53 -7.71
N VAL A 132 -6.31 -4.24 -7.88
CA VAL A 132 -5.66 -3.71 -9.08
C VAL A 132 -4.34 -3.05 -8.70
N PHE A 133 -3.27 -3.41 -9.40
CA PHE A 133 -1.93 -2.86 -9.18
C PHE A 133 -1.42 -2.31 -10.51
N LEU A 134 -1.07 -1.02 -10.55
CA LEU A 134 -0.50 -0.40 -11.75
C LEU A 134 1.00 -0.18 -11.57
N SER A 135 1.73 -0.15 -12.68
CA SER A 135 3.17 0.14 -12.73
C SER A 135 3.42 1.44 -13.48
N PHE A 136 4.23 2.34 -12.92
CA PHE A 136 4.57 3.63 -13.55
C PHE A 136 6.03 4.04 -13.32
N ASP A 137 6.55 4.95 -14.16
CA ASP A 137 7.80 5.68 -13.93
C ASP A 137 7.44 7.11 -13.50
N PRO A 138 7.80 7.57 -12.29
CA PRO A 138 7.51 8.93 -11.84
C PRO A 138 8.02 10.01 -12.80
N ALA A 139 9.13 9.76 -13.50
CA ALA A 139 9.72 10.72 -14.44
C ALA A 139 8.76 11.08 -15.58
N ASP A 140 7.96 10.12 -16.06
CA ASP A 140 6.99 10.36 -17.14
C ASP A 140 5.91 11.37 -16.71
N PHE A 141 5.62 11.44 -15.42
CA PHE A 141 4.67 12.37 -14.83
C PHE A 141 5.33 13.68 -14.36
N GLY A 142 6.64 13.84 -14.56
CA GLY A 142 7.40 14.97 -14.04
C GLY A 142 7.56 14.94 -12.51
N LEU A 143 7.40 13.76 -11.93
CA LEU A 143 7.68 13.50 -10.52
C LEU A 143 9.16 13.06 -10.40
N PRO A 144 9.85 13.43 -9.32
CA PRO A 144 11.17 12.88 -9.06
C PRO A 144 11.06 11.35 -8.97
N ARG A 145 11.90 10.62 -9.72
CA ARG A 145 12.12 9.19 -9.45
C ARG A 145 12.51 9.07 -7.98
N SER A 146 11.84 8.22 -7.23
CA SER A 146 11.89 8.19 -5.76
C SER A 146 13.31 8.22 -5.18
N ALA A 147 13.85 9.42 -4.96
CA ALA A 147 14.34 9.89 -3.67
C ALA A 147 13.14 10.61 -3.02
N GLU A 148 12.91 10.38 -1.73
CA GLU A 148 11.62 10.49 -1.04
C GLU A 148 10.84 11.81 -1.23
N PRO A 149 9.49 11.80 -1.14
CA PRO A 149 8.65 12.96 -1.45
C PRO A 149 8.74 14.04 -0.37
N ARG A 150 9.19 15.24 -0.75
CA ARG A 150 8.99 16.47 0.04
C ARG A 150 7.58 17.02 -0.25
N LEU A 151 6.74 17.19 0.76
CA LEU A 151 5.42 17.85 0.65
C LEU A 151 5.24 18.95 1.70
N THR A 152 4.64 20.05 1.24
CA THR A 152 4.34 21.31 1.96
C THR A 152 3.16 21.19 2.95
N PRO A 153 3.05 22.10 3.95
CA PRO A 153 2.17 21.93 5.09
C PRO A 153 0.82 22.62 4.89
N ALA A 154 -0.26 21.89 4.59
CA ALA A 154 -1.63 22.35 4.82
C ALA A 154 -2.69 21.24 4.70
N ARG A 155 -2.82 20.40 5.73
CA ARG A 155 -4.11 19.97 6.34
C ARG A 155 -3.83 18.98 7.47
N ARG A 156 -4.52 19.15 8.59
CA ARG A 156 -4.28 18.46 9.86
C ARG A 156 -4.37 16.92 9.72
N SER A 157 -3.20 16.30 9.89
CA SER A 157 -2.92 15.07 10.66
C SER A 157 -3.74 13.81 10.36
N SER A 158 -3.36 13.09 9.30
CA SER A 158 -3.23 11.63 9.43
C SER A 158 -1.76 11.30 9.20
N VAL A 159 -1.03 11.16 10.30
CA VAL A 159 0.38 10.78 10.29
C VAL A 159 0.42 9.31 9.87
N ARG A 160 0.58 9.02 8.57
CA ARG A 160 0.58 7.64 8.07
C ARG A 160 1.75 6.87 8.66
N THR A 161 3.01 7.13 8.28
CA THR A 161 4.19 6.47 8.89
C THR A 161 4.95 7.38 9.85
N GLY A 162 4.68 8.70 9.86
CA GLY A 162 5.45 9.66 10.65
C GLY A 162 6.67 10.24 9.93
N MET A 163 7.20 9.55 8.91
CA MET A 163 8.44 9.94 8.25
C MET A 163 8.37 11.34 7.63
N SER A 164 7.32 11.63 6.84
CA SER A 164 7.19 12.92 6.16
C SER A 164 7.03 14.08 7.13
N VAL A 165 6.32 13.87 8.24
CA VAL A 165 6.14 14.88 9.30
C VAL A 165 7.45 15.07 10.07
N ALA A 166 8.16 13.99 10.37
CA ALA A 166 9.46 14.06 11.01
C ALA A 166 10.47 14.81 10.13
N ALA A 167 10.58 14.45 8.86
CA ALA A 167 11.47 15.11 7.90
C ALA A 167 11.13 16.60 7.70
N ALA A 168 9.83 16.95 7.69
CA ALA A 168 9.41 18.35 7.58
C ALA A 168 9.79 19.21 8.79
N THR A 169 9.89 18.60 9.97
CA THR A 169 10.19 19.30 11.24
C THR A 169 11.61 19.06 11.76
N ASP A 170 12.42 18.31 11.01
CA ASP A 170 13.78 17.88 11.35
C ASP A 170 14.71 19.05 11.73
N ARG A 171 14.69 20.13 10.96
CA ARG A 171 15.52 21.32 11.24
C ARG A 171 15.11 22.09 12.49
N GLU A 172 13.87 21.94 12.93
CA GLU A 172 13.28 22.67 14.04
C GLU A 172 13.22 21.83 15.32
N ASP A 173 13.19 20.49 15.19
CA ASP A 173 13.07 19.54 16.28
C ASP A 173 14.39 18.80 16.53
N THR A 174 15.15 19.27 17.52
CA THR A 174 16.45 18.69 17.87
C THR A 174 16.36 17.33 18.56
N ARG A 175 15.16 16.73 18.67
CA ARG A 175 14.97 15.40 19.27
C ARG A 175 15.31 14.26 18.33
N TYR A 176 15.64 14.50 17.07
CA TYR A 176 16.07 13.49 16.08
C TYR A 176 16.86 14.18 14.95
N ASP A 177 17.51 13.44 14.07
CA ASP A 177 18.26 13.99 12.94
C ASP A 177 18.18 13.07 11.71
N LEU A 178 17.23 13.34 10.82
CA LEU A 178 17.00 12.56 9.61
C LEU A 178 17.96 12.89 8.45
N SER A 179 19.02 13.67 8.68
CA SER A 179 20.01 13.99 7.63
C SER A 179 20.72 12.75 7.06
N TRP A 180 20.73 11.64 7.80
CA TRP A 180 21.25 10.35 7.30
C TRP A 180 20.53 9.86 6.04
N VAL A 181 19.27 10.24 5.82
CA VAL A 181 18.47 9.86 4.65
C VAL A 181 19.13 10.36 3.35
N ASP A 182 19.63 11.59 3.36
CA ASP A 182 20.27 12.22 2.19
C ASP A 182 21.62 11.55 1.82
N GLY A 183 22.23 10.83 2.76
CA GLY A 183 23.49 10.10 2.57
C GLY A 183 23.35 8.67 2.08
N LEU A 184 22.12 8.17 1.91
CA LEU A 184 21.88 6.79 1.49
C LEU A 184 22.14 6.57 0.00
N ALA A 185 22.70 5.41 -0.32
CA ALA A 185 22.94 4.99 -1.69
C ALA A 185 21.62 4.72 -2.43
N GLY A 186 21.61 4.98 -3.74
CA GLY A 186 20.46 4.70 -4.61
C GLY A 186 20.21 3.21 -4.83
N ASP A 187 21.26 2.37 -4.78
CA ASP A 187 21.11 0.91 -4.90
C ASP A 187 20.86 0.25 -3.53
N SER A 188 19.97 -0.76 -3.54
CA SER A 188 19.49 -1.38 -2.30
C SER A 188 20.58 -2.13 -1.54
N ALA A 189 21.56 -2.74 -2.23
CA ALA A 189 22.62 -3.49 -1.57
C ALA A 189 23.52 -2.59 -0.70
N ARG A 190 23.98 -1.47 -1.25
CA ARG A 190 24.78 -0.50 -0.49
C ARG A 190 23.95 0.19 0.59
N ARG A 191 22.69 0.52 0.29
CA ARG A 191 21.78 1.15 1.27
C ARG A 191 21.51 0.26 2.48
N ILE A 192 21.29 -1.04 2.28
CA ILE A 192 21.16 -2.03 3.37
C ILE A 192 22.42 -2.02 4.26
N ALA A 193 23.62 -2.05 3.67
CA ALA A 193 24.87 -2.02 4.42
C ALA A 193 25.05 -0.70 5.20
N GLN A 194 24.68 0.44 4.62
CA GLN A 194 24.72 1.74 5.30
C GLN A 194 23.73 1.80 6.47
N LEU A 195 22.49 1.36 6.27
CA LEU A 195 21.45 1.37 7.31
C LEU A 195 21.84 0.50 8.51
N ARG A 196 22.45 -0.66 8.28
CA ARG A 196 23.00 -1.50 9.36
C ARG A 196 24.04 -0.76 10.19
N LYS A 197 25.00 -0.13 9.51
CA LYS A 197 26.06 0.64 10.18
C LYS A 197 25.49 1.84 10.95
N LEU A 198 24.47 2.51 10.42
CA LEU A 198 23.79 3.59 11.12
C LEU A 198 23.07 3.06 12.37
N LEU A 199 22.36 1.93 12.26
CA LEU A 199 21.71 1.27 13.39
C LEU A 199 22.69 0.74 14.47
N GLU A 200 23.98 0.58 14.18
CA GLU A 200 24.98 0.27 15.21
C GLU A 200 25.37 1.50 16.04
N ALA A 201 25.31 2.69 15.45
CA ALA A 201 25.80 3.93 16.05
C ALA A 201 24.68 4.82 16.61
N GLU A 202 23.47 4.73 16.06
CA GLU A 202 22.35 5.59 16.43
C GLU A 202 21.70 5.13 17.74
N ALA A 203 21.36 6.05 18.63
CA ALA A 203 20.67 5.77 19.89
C ALA A 203 19.27 6.38 19.95
N ASN A 204 18.96 7.31 19.04
CA ASN A 204 17.70 8.02 19.02
C ASN A 204 16.53 7.11 18.60
N PRO A 205 15.47 6.97 19.42
CA PRO A 205 14.39 6.05 19.09
C PRO A 205 13.62 6.41 17.80
N ILE A 206 13.48 7.69 17.47
CA ILE A 206 12.75 8.12 16.26
C ILE A 206 13.58 7.83 15.02
N ASP A 207 14.87 8.17 15.02
CA ASP A 207 15.78 7.83 13.92
C ASP A 207 15.85 6.33 13.69
N ARG A 208 16.05 5.55 14.76
CA ARG A 208 16.13 4.09 14.69
C ARG A 208 14.87 3.48 14.11
N HIS A 209 13.68 3.95 14.52
CA HIS A 209 12.42 3.50 13.93
C HIS A 209 12.40 3.66 12.41
N PHE A 210 12.79 4.84 11.93
CA PHE A 210 12.81 5.15 10.52
C PHE A 210 13.91 4.41 9.75
N MET A 211 15.08 4.20 10.37
CA MET A 211 16.14 3.37 9.82
C MET A 211 15.70 1.90 9.68
N PHE A 212 15.07 1.33 10.71
CA PHE A 212 14.51 -0.03 10.65
C PHE A 212 13.41 -0.13 9.58
N ALA A 213 12.45 0.78 9.57
CA ALA A 213 11.38 0.77 8.57
C ALA A 213 11.94 0.80 7.13
N ARG A 214 13.00 1.58 6.90
CA ARG A 214 13.68 1.61 5.60
C ARG A 214 14.44 0.32 5.31
N LEU A 215 15.19 -0.20 6.27
CA LEU A 215 15.96 -1.43 6.16
C LEU A 215 15.05 -2.62 5.83
N GLU A 216 13.94 -2.77 6.55
CA GLU A 216 12.91 -3.78 6.32
C GLU A 216 12.35 -3.70 4.90
N LYS A 217 12.00 -2.49 4.44
CA LYS A 217 11.50 -2.28 3.07
C LYS A 217 12.52 -2.71 2.02
N ASP A 218 13.79 -2.34 2.18
CA ASP A 218 14.84 -2.68 1.22
C ASP A 218 15.16 -4.18 1.21
N LEU A 219 15.23 -4.82 2.38
CA LEU A 219 15.45 -6.26 2.50
C LEU A 219 14.28 -7.04 1.89
N TYR A 220 13.04 -6.66 2.18
CA TYR A 220 11.86 -7.31 1.60
C TYR A 220 11.78 -7.10 0.09
N TYR A 221 12.20 -5.94 -0.41
CA TYR A 221 12.30 -5.68 -1.85
C TYR A 221 13.33 -6.61 -2.51
N CYS A 222 14.47 -6.83 -1.87
CA CYS A 222 15.56 -7.67 -2.37
C CYS A 222 15.42 -9.18 -2.11
N ARG A 223 14.28 -9.63 -1.54
CA ARG A 223 14.02 -11.04 -1.21
C ARG A 223 14.21 -12.04 -2.35
N ASP A 224 13.99 -11.60 -3.60
CA ASP A 224 14.12 -12.42 -4.80
C ASP A 224 15.49 -12.20 -5.50
N THR A 225 16.33 -11.31 -4.94
CA THR A 225 17.65 -10.92 -5.47
C THR A 225 18.80 -11.53 -4.68
N PHE A 226 18.69 -11.58 -3.35
CA PHE A 226 19.69 -12.19 -2.47
C PHE A 226 19.03 -13.31 -1.68
N GLU A 227 19.64 -14.48 -1.65
CA GLU A 227 19.11 -15.65 -0.93
C GLU A 227 18.90 -15.37 0.56
N SER A 228 19.79 -14.58 1.17
CA SER A 228 19.74 -14.23 2.58
C SER A 228 18.73 -13.12 2.92
N ALA A 229 18.21 -12.38 1.93
CA ALA A 229 17.43 -11.17 2.18
C ALA A 229 16.15 -11.40 2.98
N LEU A 230 15.50 -12.56 2.85
CA LEU A 230 14.32 -12.89 3.66
C LEU A 230 14.66 -13.21 5.10
N ALA A 231 15.74 -13.96 5.35
CA ALA A 231 16.18 -14.25 6.72
C ALA A 231 16.64 -12.96 7.41
N GLU A 232 17.40 -12.13 6.70
CA GLU A 232 17.84 -10.83 7.17
C GLU A 232 16.65 -9.87 7.42
N TYR A 233 15.60 -9.92 6.58
CA TYR A 233 14.35 -9.19 6.82
C TYR A 233 13.67 -9.64 8.12
N ASP A 234 13.53 -10.96 8.31
CA ASP A 234 12.90 -11.52 9.51
C ASP A 234 13.70 -11.12 10.77
N GLU A 235 15.03 -11.11 10.72
CA GLU A 235 15.92 -10.62 11.79
C GLU A 235 15.75 -9.12 12.06
N ALA A 236 15.70 -8.29 11.02
CA ALA A 236 15.50 -6.85 11.15
C ALA A 236 14.16 -6.52 11.83
N CYS A 237 13.08 -7.21 11.44
CA CYS A 237 11.77 -7.03 12.09
C CYS A 237 11.79 -7.42 13.57
N VAL A 238 12.47 -8.51 13.94
CA VAL A 238 12.62 -8.93 15.35
C VAL A 238 13.42 -7.89 16.15
N ALA A 239 14.52 -7.37 15.59
CA ALA A 239 15.30 -6.32 16.22
C ALA A 239 14.47 -5.05 16.42
N HIS A 240 13.70 -4.65 15.41
CA HIS A 240 12.80 -3.50 15.49
C HIS A 240 11.72 -3.68 16.58
N ASP A 241 11.05 -4.85 16.65
CA ASP A 241 10.07 -5.12 17.71
C ASP A 241 10.69 -5.06 19.12
N ALA A 242 11.92 -5.57 19.27
CA ALA A 242 12.63 -5.55 20.55
C ALA A 242 12.87 -4.11 21.06
N GLU A 243 12.97 -3.14 20.16
CA GLU A 243 13.19 -1.73 20.48
C GLU A 243 11.90 -0.91 20.61
N MET A 244 10.75 -1.49 20.28
CA MET A 244 9.48 -0.76 20.35
C MET A 244 9.14 -0.22 21.75
N GLY A 245 9.75 -0.77 22.81
CA GLY A 245 9.60 -0.25 24.17
C GLY A 245 10.11 1.19 24.36
N SER A 246 11.19 1.59 23.65
CA SER A 246 11.71 2.97 23.68
C SER A 246 11.18 3.81 22.51
N ILE A 247 10.95 3.18 21.35
CA ILE A 247 10.44 3.84 20.15
C ILE A 247 9.00 4.32 20.34
N LEU A 248 8.11 3.47 20.86
CA LEU A 248 6.68 3.79 20.92
C LEU A 248 6.37 5.05 21.75
N PRO A 249 6.93 5.24 22.97
CA PRO A 249 6.73 6.48 23.71
C PRO A 249 7.24 7.72 22.97
N ALA A 250 8.37 7.60 22.26
CA ALA A 250 8.94 8.72 21.49
C ALA A 250 8.06 9.09 20.28
N LEU A 251 7.50 8.10 19.58
CA LEU A 251 6.54 8.34 18.49
C LEU A 251 5.25 9.01 19.01
N VAL A 252 4.73 8.56 20.15
CA VAL A 252 3.53 9.16 20.76
C VAL A 252 3.81 10.58 21.25
N ASP A 253 4.97 10.83 21.86
CA ASP A 253 5.38 12.18 22.27
C ASP A 253 5.52 13.14 21.07
N LYS A 254 6.06 12.64 19.95
CA LYS A 254 6.23 13.43 18.72
C LYS A 254 4.91 13.68 17.98
N PHE A 255 4.09 12.65 17.79
CA PHE A 255 2.93 12.70 16.90
C PHE A 255 1.58 12.78 17.62
N GLY A 256 1.58 12.67 18.95
CA GLY A 256 0.37 12.59 19.80
C GLY A 256 -0.38 11.25 19.71
N LYS A 257 -0.03 10.42 18.73
CA LYS A 257 -0.63 9.12 18.43
C LYS A 257 0.42 8.19 17.82
N VAL A 258 0.14 6.89 17.81
CA VAL A 258 0.99 5.87 17.19
C VAL A 258 0.79 5.89 15.67
N PRO A 259 1.81 6.22 14.87
CA PRO A 259 1.74 6.13 13.41
C PRO A 259 1.70 4.66 12.95
N MET A 260 1.50 4.42 11.67
CA MET A 260 1.45 3.10 11.08
C MET A 260 2.78 2.37 11.27
N LEU A 261 2.75 1.29 12.03
CA LEU A 261 3.84 0.36 12.26
C LEU A 261 3.80 -0.73 11.18
N GLU A 262 4.42 -0.46 10.02
CA GLU A 262 4.38 -1.37 8.86
C GLU A 262 4.90 -2.78 9.15
N THR A 263 5.91 -2.89 10.02
CA THR A 263 6.56 -4.13 10.45
C THR A 263 5.55 -5.22 10.80
N TYR A 264 4.57 -4.93 11.65
CA TYR A 264 3.58 -5.91 12.11
C TYR A 264 2.69 -6.41 10.98
N ARG A 265 2.20 -5.49 10.14
CA ARG A 265 1.37 -5.85 9.00
C ARG A 265 2.13 -6.71 7.99
N GLN A 266 3.37 -6.31 7.67
CA GLN A 266 4.20 -7.05 6.71
C GLN A 266 4.63 -8.41 7.26
N MET A 267 4.97 -8.52 8.54
CA MET A 267 5.26 -9.80 9.19
C MET A 267 4.05 -10.74 9.17
N CYS A 268 2.83 -10.25 9.42
CA CYS A 268 1.63 -11.08 9.25
C CYS A 268 1.50 -11.62 7.81
N ILE A 269 1.73 -10.78 6.79
CA ILE A 269 1.67 -11.20 5.38
C ILE A 269 2.77 -12.23 5.07
N ARG A 270 3.99 -12.01 5.56
CA ARG A 270 5.14 -12.89 5.39
C ARG A 270 4.90 -14.26 6.01
N GLN A 271 4.46 -14.32 7.26
CA GLN A 271 4.20 -15.57 7.97
C GLN A 271 3.00 -16.32 7.38
N GLN A 272 1.96 -15.59 6.93
CA GLN A 272 0.86 -16.16 6.15
C GLN A 272 1.34 -16.86 4.88
N LYS A 273 2.27 -16.25 4.13
CA LYS A 273 2.83 -16.87 2.91
C LYS A 273 3.68 -18.11 3.22
N ALA A 274 4.33 -18.15 4.38
CA ALA A 274 5.10 -19.30 4.85
C ALA A 274 4.23 -20.42 5.46
N GLY A 275 2.92 -20.19 5.66
CA GLY A 275 2.05 -21.11 6.38
C GLY A 275 2.35 -21.19 7.89
N ALA A 276 3.12 -20.26 8.43
CA ALA A 276 3.50 -20.20 9.84
C ALA A 276 2.43 -19.42 10.63
N TRP A 277 1.27 -20.05 10.85
CA TRP A 277 0.08 -19.38 11.40
C TRP A 277 0.28 -18.87 12.82
N GLU A 278 0.96 -19.63 13.67
CA GLU A 278 1.28 -19.27 15.05
C GLU A 278 2.19 -18.04 15.11
N ALA A 279 3.22 -18.00 14.26
CA ALA A 279 4.10 -16.83 14.14
C ALA A 279 3.33 -15.61 13.62
N GLY A 280 2.48 -15.79 12.61
CA GLY A 280 1.62 -14.72 12.09
C GLY A 280 0.67 -14.15 13.15
N LEU A 281 0.10 -15.02 13.99
CA LEU A 281 -0.75 -14.64 15.11
C LEU A 281 0.01 -13.80 16.15
N LEU A 282 1.21 -14.25 16.52
CA LEU A 282 2.07 -13.54 17.47
C LEU A 282 2.35 -12.10 16.99
N TRP A 283 2.72 -11.93 15.71
CA TRP A 283 2.95 -10.61 15.13
C TRP A 283 1.69 -9.73 15.09
N ALA A 284 0.52 -10.32 14.80
CA ALA A 284 -0.74 -9.58 14.79
C ALA A 284 -1.11 -9.08 16.19
N GLU A 285 -1.06 -9.97 17.18
CA GLU A 285 -1.37 -9.64 18.58
C GLU A 285 -0.37 -8.63 19.16
N ARG A 286 0.91 -8.77 18.82
CA ARG A 286 1.95 -7.82 19.21
C ARG A 286 1.70 -6.43 18.66
N GLY A 287 1.36 -6.30 17.37
CA GLY A 287 1.03 -5.01 16.77
C GLY A 287 -0.23 -4.37 17.38
N ILE A 288 -1.29 -5.15 17.62
CA ILE A 288 -2.50 -4.68 18.30
C ILE A 288 -2.16 -4.13 19.70
N ALA A 289 -1.33 -4.85 20.46
CA ALA A 289 -0.93 -4.43 21.79
C ALA A 289 -0.14 -3.11 21.78
N LEU A 290 0.72 -2.89 20.79
CA LEU A 290 1.51 -1.67 20.66
C LEU A 290 0.68 -0.46 20.23
N TYR A 291 -0.28 -0.64 19.32
CA TYR A 291 -1.22 0.42 18.98
C TYR A 291 -2.09 0.82 20.18
N GLY A 292 -2.57 -0.16 20.95
CA GLY A 292 -3.51 0.05 22.05
C GLY A 292 -4.71 0.89 21.61
N SER A 293 -5.06 1.91 22.40
CA SER A 293 -6.08 2.92 22.04
C SER A 293 -5.50 4.16 21.35
N GLN A 294 -4.19 4.17 21.06
CA GLN A 294 -3.46 5.34 20.62
C GLN A 294 -3.15 5.36 19.12
N ALA A 295 -3.67 4.41 18.34
CA ALA A 295 -3.49 4.39 16.88
C ALA A 295 -3.92 5.72 16.23
N ALA A 296 -3.09 6.24 15.31
CA ALA A 296 -3.45 7.41 14.51
C ALA A 296 -4.68 7.13 13.66
N ASP A 297 -4.79 5.90 13.14
CA ASP A 297 -5.93 5.39 12.40
C ASP A 297 -6.41 4.05 13.00
N PRO A 298 -7.69 3.95 13.44
CA PRO A 298 -8.22 2.70 14.00
C PRO A 298 -8.28 1.55 12.99
N ASP A 299 -8.29 1.82 11.68
CA ASP A 299 -8.38 0.78 10.65
C ASP A 299 -7.12 -0.10 10.62
N TRP A 300 -5.96 0.41 11.05
CA TRP A 300 -4.73 -0.39 11.15
C TRP A 300 -4.83 -1.46 12.24
N VAL A 301 -5.49 -1.13 13.36
CA VAL A 301 -5.76 -2.09 14.44
C VAL A 301 -6.80 -3.11 13.98
N ALA A 302 -7.82 -2.66 13.25
CA ALA A 302 -8.84 -3.54 12.67
C ALA A 302 -8.23 -4.55 11.67
N ASP A 303 -7.32 -4.13 10.78
CA ASP A 303 -6.62 -5.04 9.84
C ASP A 303 -5.83 -6.12 10.59
N LEU A 304 -5.11 -5.75 11.66
CA LEU A 304 -4.37 -6.72 12.48
C LEU A 304 -5.31 -7.66 13.24
N ALA A 305 -6.44 -7.16 13.76
CA ALA A 305 -7.44 -7.98 14.46
C ALA A 305 -8.07 -9.01 13.51
N ASP A 306 -8.40 -8.61 12.29
CA ASP A 306 -8.90 -9.48 11.24
C ASP A 306 -7.89 -10.58 10.89
N ARG A 307 -6.60 -10.24 10.79
CA ARG A 307 -5.52 -11.21 10.56
C ARG A 307 -5.38 -12.18 11.73
N ALA A 308 -5.34 -11.69 12.96
CA ALA A 308 -5.27 -12.52 14.15
C ALA A 308 -6.44 -13.53 14.20
N SER A 309 -7.66 -13.08 13.91
CA SER A 309 -8.84 -13.94 13.83
C SER A 309 -8.66 -15.06 12.79
N ARG A 310 -8.21 -14.72 11.58
CA ARG A 310 -7.94 -15.70 10.52
C ARG A 310 -6.84 -16.70 10.90
N PHE A 311 -5.78 -16.26 11.57
CA PHE A 311 -4.71 -17.15 12.03
C PHE A 311 -5.19 -18.11 13.11
N ARG A 312 -5.97 -17.64 14.10
CA ARG A 312 -6.58 -18.53 15.10
C ARG A 312 -7.47 -19.59 14.47
N GLN A 313 -8.28 -19.21 13.48
CA GLN A 313 -9.10 -20.16 12.73
C GLN A 313 -8.22 -21.23 12.06
N LYS A 314 -7.15 -20.84 11.35
CA LYS A 314 -6.24 -21.78 10.69
C LYS A 314 -5.54 -22.74 11.65
N ILE A 315 -5.12 -22.27 12.82
CA ILE A 315 -4.50 -23.11 13.86
C ILE A 315 -5.50 -24.16 14.39
N THR A 316 -6.76 -23.75 14.61
CA THR A 316 -7.82 -24.65 15.08
C THR A 316 -8.20 -25.69 14.02
N ASP A 317 -8.34 -25.27 12.76
CA ASP A 317 -8.66 -26.15 11.64
C ASP A 317 -7.55 -27.20 11.43
N GLY A 318 -6.28 -26.77 11.41
CA GLY A 318 -5.14 -27.68 11.27
C GLY A 318 -4.99 -28.66 12.44
N SER A 319 -5.30 -28.23 13.67
CA SER A 319 -5.31 -29.11 14.85
C SER A 319 -6.41 -30.18 14.78
N SER A 320 -7.52 -29.87 14.10
CA SER A 320 -8.66 -30.78 13.93
C SER A 320 -8.38 -31.85 12.87
N GLU A 321 -7.70 -31.50 11.77
CA GLU A 321 -7.28 -32.45 10.73
C GLU A 321 -6.27 -33.48 11.25
N VAL A 322 -5.32 -33.06 12.10
CA VAL A 322 -4.35 -33.97 12.73
C VAL A 322 -5.04 -34.96 13.67
N ARG A 323 -6.04 -34.55 14.46
CA ARG A 323 -6.79 -35.47 15.35
C ARG A 323 -7.61 -36.51 14.58
N GLY A 324 -8.15 -36.17 13.42
CA GLY A 324 -8.90 -37.11 12.55
C GLY A 324 -8.04 -38.20 11.91
N LEU A 325 -6.74 -37.95 11.73
CA LEU A 325 -5.78 -38.91 11.18
C LEU A 325 -5.34 -39.98 12.21
N PHE A 326 -5.43 -39.70 13.51
CA PHE A 326 -5.08 -40.65 14.58
C PHE A 326 -6.28 -41.43 15.16
N THR A 327 -7.48 -41.23 14.61
CA THR A 327 -8.71 -41.92 15.04
C THR A 327 -9.29 -42.86 13.98
N ARG A 328 -8.50 -43.25 12.98
CA ARG A 328 -8.83 -44.29 11.99
C ARG A 328 -7.87 -45.47 12.10
#